data_AF-A0A8G0LBQ4-F1
#
_entry.id   AF-A0A8G0LBQ4-F1
#
_cell.length_a   1.000
_cell.length_b   1.000
_cell.length_c   1.000
_cell.angle_alpha   90.00
_cell.angle_beta   90.00
_cell.angle_gamma   90.00
#
_symmetry.space_group_name_H-M   'P 1'
#
loop_
_entity.id
_entity.type
_entity.pdbx_description
1 polymer ?
#
loop_
_entity_poly.entity_id
_entity_poly.type
_entity_poly.pdbx_seq_one_letter_code
_entity_poly.pdbx_strand_id
1 'polypeptide(L)'
;MFPRILMLIGSAATVLATGACGTGIYHSPIAKSFVTIDLLVNIPVNTTTPEGVIGSVGIRGGSINGQFNGHLVSNISSEVEHVLPLTSGEFTVSDQYLDTTYFADTNVPKSVSSQWIFENDKNEHILATLSGLTTYANNALHGFGNAILTTEVKDFYWVNSATFLIEWQGDFNTGKAQFEFFQMTTGGRLDGQPITALLQPGGK
;
A
#
# COMPACT_ATOMS: atom_id res chain seq x y z
N MET A 1 -27.91 -40.08 33.48
CA MET A 1 -26.84 -40.31 32.48
C MET A 1 -26.83 -39.11 31.54
N PHE A 2 -25.74 -38.33 31.58
CA PHE A 2 -25.59 -37.10 30.79
C PHE A 2 -25.42 -37.40 29.30
N PRO A 3 -26.09 -36.69 28.37
CA PRO A 3 -25.72 -36.73 26.97
C PRO A 3 -24.49 -35.84 26.72
N ARG A 4 -23.58 -36.37 25.90
CA ARG A 4 -22.37 -35.71 25.40
C ARG A 4 -22.74 -34.46 24.59
N ILE A 5 -22.21 -33.31 25.00
CA ILE A 5 -22.23 -32.07 24.21
C ILE A 5 -21.19 -32.21 23.10
N LEU A 6 -21.67 -32.27 21.85
CA LEU A 6 -20.85 -32.06 20.65
C LEU A 6 -20.73 -30.55 20.46
N MET A 7 -19.57 -29.99 20.82
CA MET A 7 -19.26 -28.57 20.61
C MET A 7 -18.80 -28.40 19.16
N LEU A 8 -19.75 -28.14 18.26
CA LEU A 8 -19.44 -27.72 16.89
C LEU A 8 -19.13 -26.23 16.94
N ILE A 9 -17.84 -25.88 16.99
CA ILE A 9 -17.38 -24.52 16.70
C ILE A 9 -17.58 -24.33 15.19
N GLY A 10 -18.80 -23.94 14.82
CA GLY A 10 -19.10 -23.47 13.48
C GLY A 10 -18.30 -22.20 13.25
N SER A 11 -17.31 -22.28 12.38
CA SER A 11 -16.61 -21.14 11.79
C SER A 11 -17.64 -20.08 11.39
N ALA A 12 -17.49 -18.85 11.87
CA ALA A 12 -18.35 -17.70 11.57
C ALA A 12 -18.32 -17.26 10.09
N ALA A 13 -17.86 -18.13 9.18
CA ALA A 13 -17.78 -17.91 7.74
C ALA A 13 -19.00 -18.45 6.97
N THR A 14 -19.95 -19.16 7.62
CA THR A 14 -21.10 -19.79 6.93
C THR A 14 -22.48 -19.17 7.21
N VAL A 15 -22.55 -17.98 7.83
CA VAL A 15 -23.82 -17.22 8.01
C VAL A 15 -23.70 -15.78 7.44
N LEU A 16 -23.15 -15.61 6.23
CA LEU A 16 -23.34 -14.38 5.45
C LEU A 16 -23.60 -14.61 3.96
N ALA A 17 -23.64 -15.87 3.52
CA ALA A 17 -23.92 -16.23 2.13
C ALA A 17 -25.40 -16.54 1.90
N THR A 18 -26.32 -15.64 2.27
CA THR A 18 -27.69 -15.54 1.69
C THR A 18 -28.34 -14.23 2.13
N GLY A 19 -27.87 -13.11 1.59
CA GLY A 19 -28.60 -11.86 1.52
C GLY A 19 -28.42 -11.35 0.10
N ALA A 20 -29.52 -11.04 -0.59
CA ALA A 20 -29.52 -10.52 -1.95
C ALA A 20 -28.47 -9.41 -2.18
N CYS A 21 -28.08 -9.18 -3.42
CA CYS A 21 -27.33 -8.00 -3.88
C CYS A 21 -28.04 -6.70 -3.45
N GLY A 22 -27.90 -6.34 -2.20
CA GLY A 22 -28.50 -5.22 -1.49
C GLY A 22 -27.40 -4.52 -0.72
N THR A 23 -27.42 -3.20 -0.78
CA THR A 23 -26.40 -2.26 -0.30
C THR A 23 -25.76 -2.69 1.03
N GLY A 24 -24.45 -2.94 1.03
CA GLY A 24 -23.70 -3.26 2.26
C GLY A 24 -23.87 -2.19 3.35
N ILE A 25 -23.47 -2.45 4.59
CA ILE A 25 -23.69 -1.53 5.73
C ILE A 25 -22.90 -0.20 5.64
N TYR A 26 -21.94 -0.11 4.73
CA TYR A 26 -21.11 1.07 4.49
C TYR A 26 -21.41 1.67 3.12
N HIS A 27 -21.20 2.98 2.99
CA HIS A 27 -21.15 3.60 1.66
C HIS A 27 -20.04 2.96 0.83
N SER A 28 -20.31 2.74 -0.46
CA SER A 28 -19.27 2.32 -1.38
C SER A 28 -18.13 3.34 -1.38
N PRO A 29 -16.87 2.90 -1.31
CA PRO A 29 -15.71 3.78 -1.40
C PRO A 29 -15.68 4.47 -2.77
N ILE A 30 -15.63 5.81 -2.78
CA ILE A 30 -15.45 6.63 -3.97
C ILE A 30 -14.08 7.28 -3.87
N ALA A 31 -13.19 6.87 -4.76
CA ALA A 31 -11.85 7.43 -4.87
C ALA A 31 -11.83 8.53 -5.95
N LYS A 32 -11.11 9.63 -5.71
CA LYS A 32 -10.85 10.68 -6.69
C LYS A 32 -9.36 10.92 -6.82
N SER A 33 -8.88 11.13 -8.04
CA SER A 33 -7.49 11.48 -8.30
C SER A 33 -7.08 12.75 -7.54
N PHE A 34 -5.96 12.69 -6.84
CA PHE A 34 -5.37 13.79 -6.11
C PHE A 34 -4.12 14.31 -6.83
N VAL A 35 -3.12 13.44 -7.00
CA VAL A 35 -1.91 13.72 -7.78
C VAL A 35 -1.46 12.48 -8.56
N THR A 36 -0.82 12.73 -9.70
CA THR A 36 -0.04 11.74 -10.43
C THR A 36 1.44 12.09 -10.32
N ILE A 37 2.29 11.05 -10.29
CA ILE A 37 3.73 11.20 -10.13
C ILE A 37 4.45 10.36 -11.17
N ASP A 38 5.27 11.00 -11.99
CA ASP A 38 6.25 10.32 -12.84
C ASP A 38 7.57 10.25 -12.08
N LEU A 39 7.88 9.07 -11.55
CA LEU A 39 9.01 8.79 -10.68
C LEU A 39 10.25 8.39 -11.48
N LEU A 40 11.42 8.86 -11.03
CA LEU A 40 12.72 8.40 -11.49
C LEU A 40 13.53 7.85 -10.30
N VAL A 41 14.02 6.62 -10.43
CA VAL A 41 14.76 5.93 -9.37
C VAL A 41 16.21 5.63 -9.76
N ASN A 42 17.03 5.36 -8.75
CA ASN A 42 18.36 4.77 -8.91
C ASN A 42 18.28 3.25 -9.06
N ILE A 43 19.41 2.65 -9.40
CA ILE A 43 19.56 1.18 -9.35
C ILE A 43 19.37 0.73 -7.89
N PRO A 44 18.50 -0.26 -7.62
CA PRO A 44 18.32 -0.82 -6.28
C PRO A 44 19.62 -1.36 -5.68
N VAL A 45 19.78 -1.21 -4.37
CA VAL A 45 20.89 -1.78 -3.60
C VAL A 45 20.34 -2.78 -2.59
N ASN A 46 20.89 -3.99 -2.59
CA ASN A 46 20.49 -5.03 -1.64
C ASN A 46 21.21 -4.80 -0.31
N THR A 47 20.45 -4.86 0.79
CA THR A 47 20.97 -4.72 2.16
C THR A 47 20.50 -5.89 3.00
N THR A 48 21.40 -6.50 3.78
CA THR A 48 21.03 -7.55 4.73
C THR A 48 20.63 -6.92 6.07
N THR A 49 19.46 -7.29 6.58
CA THR A 49 18.92 -6.86 7.88
C THR A 49 18.65 -8.08 8.77
N PRO A 50 18.36 -7.90 10.07
CA PRO A 50 17.91 -9.01 10.93
C PRO A 50 16.63 -9.71 10.43
N GLU A 51 15.83 -9.05 9.61
CA GLU A 51 14.58 -9.58 9.03
C GLU A 51 14.80 -10.26 7.67
N GLY A 52 16.02 -10.31 7.16
CA GLY A 52 16.38 -10.86 5.85
C GLY A 52 16.94 -9.79 4.91
N VAL A 53 17.06 -10.14 3.62
CA VAL A 53 17.58 -9.24 2.60
C VAL A 53 16.46 -8.33 2.10
N ILE A 54 16.71 -7.02 2.10
CA ILE A 54 15.81 -5.98 1.59
C ILE A 54 16.42 -5.31 0.36
N GLY A 55 15.57 -4.81 -0.53
CA GLY A 55 15.95 -3.92 -1.61
C GLY A 55 15.76 -2.48 -1.16
N SER A 56 16.79 -1.64 -1.25
CA SER A 56 16.66 -0.19 -1.04
C SER A 56 16.80 0.54 -2.37
N VAL A 57 15.82 1.39 -2.68
CA VAL A 57 15.77 2.14 -3.93
C VAL A 57 15.79 3.64 -3.62
N GLY A 58 16.86 4.31 -4.03
CA GLY A 58 16.98 5.76 -3.88
C GLY A 58 16.16 6.48 -4.96
N ILE A 59 15.38 7.48 -4.57
CA ILE A 59 14.59 8.28 -5.52
C ILE A 59 15.42 9.46 -6.01
N ARG A 60 15.58 9.55 -7.34
CA ARG A 60 16.32 10.64 -8.00
C ARG A 60 15.47 11.89 -8.17
N GLY A 61 14.16 11.73 -8.19
CA GLY A 61 13.19 12.81 -8.34
C GLY A 61 11.96 12.31 -9.06
N GLY A 62 11.11 13.25 -9.45
CA GLY A 62 9.89 12.96 -10.21
C GLY A 62 9.02 14.21 -10.30
N SER A 63 8.19 14.29 -11.33
CA SER A 63 7.23 15.39 -11.48
C SER A 63 5.89 15.01 -10.87
N ILE A 64 5.28 15.95 -10.14
CA ILE A 64 3.98 15.80 -9.50
C ILE A 64 2.99 16.71 -10.23
N ASN A 65 1.89 16.14 -10.70
CA ASN A 65 0.83 16.87 -11.38
C ASN A 65 -0.53 16.61 -10.71
N GLY A 66 -1.39 17.61 -10.61
CA GLY A 66 -2.75 17.46 -10.08
C GLY A 66 -3.14 18.60 -9.15
N GLN A 67 -3.73 18.26 -8.01
CA GLN A 67 -4.13 19.28 -7.02
C GLN A 67 -2.91 19.92 -6.35
N PHE A 68 -1.83 19.18 -6.15
CA PHE A 68 -0.53 19.70 -5.72
C PHE A 68 0.48 19.50 -6.86
N ASN A 69 0.87 20.59 -7.52
CA ASN A 69 1.83 20.55 -8.63
C ASN A 69 3.24 20.84 -8.12
N GLY A 70 4.22 20.04 -8.54
CA GLY A 70 5.57 20.17 -8.02
C GLY A 70 6.48 19.04 -8.44
N HIS A 71 7.39 18.67 -7.55
CA HIS A 71 8.37 17.63 -7.78
C HIS A 71 8.72 16.88 -6.49
N LEU A 72 9.32 15.71 -6.64
CA LEU A 72 9.89 14.96 -5.52
C LEU A 72 11.28 15.49 -5.16
N VAL A 73 11.49 15.76 -3.87
CA VAL A 73 12.80 16.15 -3.36
C VAL A 73 13.72 14.92 -3.39
N SER A 74 14.75 15.02 -4.24
CA SER A 74 15.77 13.99 -4.42
C SER A 74 16.61 13.77 -3.16
N ASN A 75 17.25 12.60 -3.05
CA ASN A 75 18.23 12.23 -1.99
C ASN A 75 17.69 12.11 -0.55
N ILE A 76 16.49 12.59 -0.27
CA ILE A 76 15.81 12.38 1.02
C ILE A 76 14.68 11.36 0.87
N SER A 77 14.11 11.25 -0.34
CA SER A 77 13.07 10.28 -0.64
C SER A 77 13.68 8.90 -0.97
N SER A 78 13.14 7.84 -0.37
CA SER A 78 13.63 6.47 -0.57
C SER A 78 12.55 5.42 -0.38
N GLU A 79 12.74 4.27 -1.04
CA GLU A 79 11.89 3.09 -0.95
C GLU A 79 12.67 1.91 -0.36
N VAL A 80 11.97 1.09 0.43
CA VAL A 80 12.44 -0.20 0.93
C VAL A 80 11.43 -1.28 0.55
N GLU A 81 11.94 -2.30 -0.13
CA GLU A 81 11.21 -3.51 -0.52
C GLU A 81 11.63 -4.69 0.37
N HIS A 82 10.64 -5.38 0.95
CA HIS A 82 10.83 -6.66 1.62
C HIS A 82 10.16 -7.76 0.80
N VAL A 83 10.85 -8.88 0.63
CA VAL A 83 10.23 -10.10 0.09
C VAL A 83 9.32 -10.68 1.17
N LEU A 84 8.04 -10.90 0.85
CA LEU A 84 7.12 -11.49 1.81
C LEU A 84 7.30 -13.01 1.87
N PRO A 85 7.58 -13.60 3.05
CA PRO A 85 7.62 -15.04 3.22
C PRO A 85 6.18 -15.59 3.33
N LEU A 86 5.45 -15.60 2.22
CA LEU A 86 4.09 -16.13 2.19
C LEU A 86 4.13 -17.67 2.13
N THR A 87 3.46 -18.33 3.08
CA THR A 87 3.38 -19.81 3.15
C THR A 87 2.14 -20.40 2.46
N SER A 88 1.25 -19.57 1.89
CA SER A 88 0.05 -20.05 1.20
C SER A 88 -0.44 -19.05 0.15
N GLY A 89 -0.35 -19.47 -1.10
CA GLY A 89 -0.59 -18.76 -2.36
C GLY A 89 0.28 -19.45 -3.40
N GLU A 90 -0.23 -19.77 -4.59
CA GLU A 90 0.46 -20.66 -5.55
C GLU A 90 1.95 -20.31 -5.72
N PHE A 91 2.79 -21.21 -5.22
CA PHE A 91 4.23 -21.15 -5.35
C PHE A 91 4.58 -22.04 -6.54
N THR A 92 5.17 -21.47 -7.59
CA THR A 92 5.94 -22.30 -8.53
C THR A 92 7.34 -22.43 -7.93
N VAL A 93 7.51 -23.35 -6.97
CA VAL A 93 8.85 -23.72 -6.51
C VAL A 93 9.41 -24.65 -7.59
N SER A 94 10.33 -24.15 -8.40
CA SER A 94 11.39 -24.97 -8.99
C SER A 94 12.65 -24.12 -8.91
N ASP A 95 13.76 -24.54 -8.34
CA ASP A 95 14.17 -25.82 -7.81
C ASP A 95 15.28 -25.51 -6.80
N GLN A 96 15.70 -26.53 -6.08
CA GLN A 96 16.73 -26.49 -5.04
C GLN A 96 17.98 -25.63 -5.37
N TYR A 97 18.41 -24.84 -4.38
CA TYR A 97 19.82 -24.52 -4.10
C TYR A 97 20.56 -23.59 -5.09
N LEU A 98 20.45 -22.27 -4.90
CA LEU A 98 21.45 -21.24 -5.26
C LEU A 98 21.04 -19.95 -4.55
N ASP A 99 21.65 -19.55 -3.43
CA ASP A 99 22.84 -18.68 -3.40
C ASP A 99 22.82 -17.59 -4.50
N THR A 100 22.68 -16.32 -4.08
CA THR A 100 22.68 -15.04 -4.85
C THR A 100 21.41 -14.52 -5.56
N THR A 101 20.29 -15.24 -5.63
CA THR A 101 19.12 -14.82 -6.45
C THR A 101 17.81 -14.58 -5.68
N TYR A 102 17.88 -14.16 -4.41
CA TYR A 102 16.67 -13.93 -3.59
C TYR A 102 15.71 -12.83 -4.12
N PHE A 103 16.15 -12.02 -5.09
CA PHE A 103 15.32 -10.99 -5.76
C PHE A 103 14.88 -11.36 -7.19
N ALA A 104 15.25 -12.53 -7.71
CA ALA A 104 14.95 -12.91 -9.09
C ALA A 104 13.64 -13.67 -9.26
N ASP A 105 13.01 -14.12 -8.16
CA ASP A 105 11.68 -14.76 -8.25
C ASP A 105 10.60 -13.69 -8.38
N THR A 106 10.19 -13.42 -9.61
CA THR A 106 9.13 -12.48 -9.95
C THR A 106 7.76 -12.91 -9.43
N ASN A 107 7.60 -14.16 -8.97
CA ASN A 107 6.30 -14.69 -8.56
C ASN A 107 5.96 -14.42 -7.09
N VAL A 108 6.86 -13.80 -6.32
CA VAL A 108 6.62 -13.47 -4.90
C VAL A 108 6.30 -11.98 -4.74
N PRO A 109 5.13 -11.62 -4.18
CA PRO A 109 4.82 -10.23 -3.86
C PRO A 109 5.85 -9.64 -2.88
N LYS A 110 6.20 -8.37 -3.09
CA LYS A 110 7.05 -7.62 -2.17
C LYS A 110 6.22 -6.59 -1.43
N SER A 111 6.41 -6.48 -0.12
CA SER A 111 5.90 -5.33 0.61
C SER A 111 6.83 -4.14 0.42
N VAL A 112 6.23 -3.01 0.12
CA VAL A 112 6.91 -1.75 -0.12
C VAL A 112 6.59 -0.80 1.02
N SER A 113 7.62 -0.12 1.53
CA SER A 113 7.47 1.05 2.39
C SER A 113 8.33 2.18 1.86
N SER A 114 7.81 3.40 1.86
CA SER A 114 8.53 4.53 1.28
C SER A 114 8.16 5.86 1.93
N GLN A 115 9.11 6.80 1.97
CA GLN A 115 8.89 8.15 2.44
C GLN A 115 9.35 9.15 1.40
N TRP A 116 8.44 10.02 0.97
CA TRP A 116 8.64 10.99 -0.11
C TRP A 116 8.35 12.40 0.40
N ILE A 117 9.11 13.38 -0.09
CA ILE A 117 8.81 14.80 0.14
C ILE A 117 8.36 15.41 -1.18
N PHE A 118 7.12 15.90 -1.22
CA PHE A 118 6.58 16.65 -2.35
C PHE A 118 6.89 18.12 -2.13
N GLU A 119 7.45 18.80 -3.12
CA GLU A 119 7.78 20.22 -3.06
C GLU A 119 7.22 20.95 -4.27
N ASN A 120 6.50 22.06 -4.05
CA ASN A 120 5.99 22.92 -5.12
C ASN A 120 6.92 24.12 -5.41
N ASP A 121 6.54 24.96 -6.36
CA ASP A 121 7.28 26.17 -6.76
C ASP A 121 7.39 27.25 -5.67
N LYS A 122 6.61 27.14 -4.59
CA LYS A 122 6.65 28.01 -3.41
C LYS A 122 7.52 27.47 -2.28
N ASN A 123 8.23 26.36 -2.49
CA ASN A 123 8.96 25.61 -1.46
C ASN A 123 8.05 25.15 -0.30
N GLU A 124 6.79 24.85 -0.61
CA GLU A 124 5.86 24.24 0.33
C GLU A 124 5.96 22.72 0.24
N HIS A 125 5.80 22.03 1.37
CA HIS A 125 6.07 20.60 1.46
C HIS A 125 4.88 19.76 1.90
N ILE A 126 4.74 18.58 1.31
CA ILE A 126 3.92 17.48 1.83
C ILE A 126 4.82 16.27 2.02
N LEU A 127 4.89 15.74 3.24
CA LEU A 127 5.49 14.44 3.51
C LEU A 127 4.48 13.35 3.19
N ALA A 128 4.86 12.40 2.33
CA ALA A 128 4.07 11.22 2.01
C ALA A 128 4.77 9.98 2.56
N THR A 129 4.10 9.23 3.43
CA THR A 129 4.53 7.90 3.87
C THR A 129 3.65 6.84 3.22
N LEU A 130 4.27 6.00 2.40
CA LEU A 130 3.60 5.01 1.56
C LEU A 130 3.85 3.61 2.11
N SER A 131 2.84 2.75 1.96
CA SER A 131 2.95 1.32 2.21
C SER A 131 2.09 0.55 1.21
N GLY A 132 2.55 -0.61 0.75
CA GLY A 132 1.71 -1.49 -0.07
C GLY A 132 2.43 -2.72 -0.58
N LEU A 133 1.92 -3.27 -1.67
CA LEU A 133 2.42 -4.50 -2.29
C LEU A 133 2.74 -4.26 -3.76
N THR A 134 3.90 -4.76 -4.19
CA THR A 134 4.30 -4.79 -5.60
C THR A 134 4.38 -6.24 -6.06
N THR A 135 3.84 -6.49 -7.25
CA THR A 135 3.98 -7.74 -7.99
C THR A 135 4.77 -7.50 -9.28
N TYR A 136 5.44 -8.54 -9.76
CA TYR A 136 6.38 -8.45 -10.87
C TYR A 136 5.97 -9.45 -11.95
N ALA A 137 5.81 -9.00 -13.19
CA ALA A 137 5.50 -9.88 -14.31
C ALA A 137 5.89 -9.23 -15.64
N ASN A 138 6.30 -10.03 -16.63
CA ASN A 138 6.51 -9.57 -18.01
C ASN A 138 7.43 -8.33 -18.15
N ASN A 139 8.50 -8.27 -17.37
CA ASN A 139 9.42 -7.11 -17.30
C ASN A 139 8.81 -5.79 -16.78
N ALA A 140 7.66 -5.87 -16.14
CA ALA A 140 6.99 -4.74 -15.50
C ALA A 140 6.71 -5.05 -14.02
N LEU A 141 6.45 -3.99 -13.28
CA LEU A 141 5.89 -4.04 -11.94
C LEU A 141 4.53 -3.36 -11.91
N HIS A 142 3.66 -3.87 -11.05
CA HIS A 142 2.40 -3.25 -10.69
C HIS A 142 2.18 -3.39 -9.21
N GLY A 143 1.74 -2.33 -8.56
CA GLY A 143 1.51 -2.34 -7.14
C GLY A 143 0.39 -1.43 -6.69
N PHE A 144 -0.06 -1.72 -5.47
CA PHE A 144 -1.20 -1.07 -4.86
C PHE A 144 -0.98 -0.96 -3.35
N GLY A 145 -1.47 0.13 -2.77
CA GLY A 145 -1.24 0.42 -1.37
C GLY A 145 -2.01 1.63 -0.86
N ASN A 146 -1.49 2.21 0.22
CA ASN A 146 -2.02 3.40 0.85
C ASN A 146 -0.90 4.42 1.11
N ALA A 147 -1.31 5.68 1.28
CA ALA A 147 -0.42 6.76 1.68
C ALA A 147 -1.00 7.57 2.85
N ILE A 148 -0.12 7.99 3.74
CA ILE A 148 -0.40 8.99 4.77
C ILE A 148 0.31 10.26 4.35
N LEU A 149 -0.43 11.35 4.19
CA LEU A 149 0.10 12.66 3.83
C LEU A 149 0.14 13.56 5.06
N THR A 150 1.18 14.38 5.20
CA THR A 150 1.33 15.34 6.30
C THR A 150 1.93 16.64 5.79
N THR A 151 1.32 17.77 6.18
CA THR A 151 1.75 19.10 5.74
C THR A 151 1.36 20.20 6.74
N GLU A 152 2.11 21.30 6.71
CA GLU A 152 1.78 22.57 7.37
C GLU A 152 1.15 23.61 6.42
N VAL A 153 0.97 23.25 5.14
CA VAL A 153 0.46 24.14 4.11
C VAL A 153 -1.04 24.32 4.29
N LYS A 154 -1.45 25.56 4.61
CA LYS A 154 -2.83 25.87 5.02
C LYS A 154 -3.88 25.39 4.02
N ASP A 155 -3.64 25.59 2.73
CA ASP A 155 -4.58 25.22 1.66
C ASP A 155 -4.71 23.69 1.50
N PHE A 156 -3.73 22.93 1.99
CA PHE A 156 -3.69 21.47 1.93
C PHE A 156 -3.86 20.80 3.30
N TYR A 157 -4.18 21.52 4.38
CA TYR A 157 -4.27 20.92 5.71
C TYR A 157 -5.23 19.72 5.82
N TRP A 158 -6.25 19.69 4.98
CA TRP A 158 -7.21 18.60 4.90
C TRP A 158 -6.54 17.24 4.61
N VAL A 159 -5.40 17.21 3.90
CA VAL A 159 -4.68 15.96 3.56
C VAL A 159 -4.20 15.21 4.80
N ASN A 160 -3.94 15.92 5.91
CA ASN A 160 -3.51 15.35 7.19
C ASN A 160 -4.58 14.43 7.81
N SER A 161 -5.83 14.55 7.36
CA SER A 161 -6.98 13.82 7.88
C SER A 161 -7.67 12.94 6.83
N ALA A 162 -7.21 13.00 5.58
CA ALA A 162 -7.76 12.24 4.47
C ALA A 162 -7.09 10.87 4.34
N THR A 163 -7.82 9.91 3.77
CA THR A 163 -7.30 8.58 3.42
C THR A 163 -6.91 8.56 1.95
N PHE A 164 -5.71 8.08 1.64
CA PHE A 164 -5.22 7.94 0.28
C PHE A 164 -4.93 6.48 -0.06
N LEU A 165 -5.44 6.05 -1.20
CA LEU A 165 -5.00 4.84 -1.89
C LEU A 165 -3.97 5.24 -2.94
N ILE A 166 -3.04 4.35 -3.24
CA ILE A 166 -2.02 4.55 -4.25
C ILE A 166 -1.96 3.33 -5.15
N GLU A 167 -1.82 3.59 -6.44
CA GLU A 167 -1.56 2.57 -7.45
C GLU A 167 -0.33 2.98 -8.25
N TRP A 168 0.50 2.01 -8.64
CA TRP A 168 1.70 2.30 -9.40
C TRP A 168 2.06 1.20 -10.37
N GLN A 169 2.81 1.59 -11.39
CA GLN A 169 3.39 0.69 -12.38
C GLN A 169 4.79 1.18 -12.79
N GLY A 170 5.62 0.29 -13.29
CA GLY A 170 6.95 0.64 -13.79
C GLY A 170 7.56 -0.43 -14.70
N ASP A 171 8.61 -0.04 -15.43
CA ASP A 171 9.39 -0.94 -16.28
C ASP A 171 10.80 -1.10 -15.69
N PHE A 172 11.24 -2.34 -15.51
CA PHE A 172 12.52 -2.68 -14.88
C PHE A 172 13.73 -2.02 -15.53
N ASN A 173 13.70 -1.80 -16.83
CA ASN A 173 14.88 -1.43 -17.60
C ASN A 173 15.03 0.09 -17.75
N THR A 174 14.06 0.85 -17.25
CA THR A 174 13.99 2.30 -17.50
C THR A 174 14.32 3.14 -16.27
N GLY A 175 14.21 2.57 -15.07
CA GLY A 175 14.26 3.31 -13.81
C GLY A 175 13.11 4.31 -13.67
N LYS A 176 12.03 4.14 -14.45
CA LYS A 176 10.84 5.00 -14.43
C LYS A 176 9.65 4.23 -13.89
N ALA A 177 8.86 4.90 -13.08
CA ALA A 177 7.58 4.40 -12.59
C ALA A 177 6.54 5.53 -12.59
N GLN A 178 5.28 5.16 -12.62
CA GLN A 178 4.15 6.08 -12.56
C GLN A 178 3.28 5.71 -11.37
N PHE A 179 2.89 6.71 -10.60
CA PHE A 179 2.04 6.56 -9.43
C PHE A 179 0.81 7.45 -9.59
N GLU A 180 -0.33 6.97 -9.10
CA GLU A 180 -1.52 7.79 -8.91
C GLU A 180 -1.98 7.68 -7.45
N PHE A 181 -2.21 8.84 -6.84
CA PHE A 181 -2.75 8.98 -5.50
C PHE A 181 -4.23 9.29 -5.61
N PHE A 182 -5.06 8.45 -4.99
CA PHE A 182 -6.49 8.62 -4.94
C PHE A 182 -6.94 8.98 -3.53
N GLN A 183 -7.59 10.13 -3.38
CA GLN A 183 -8.29 10.48 -2.16
C GLN A 183 -9.58 9.67 -2.05
N MET A 184 -9.77 9.01 -0.90
CA MET A 184 -11.07 8.46 -0.52
C MET A 184 -12.00 9.59 -0.09
N THR A 185 -13.06 9.82 -0.87
CA THR A 185 -14.02 10.92 -0.66
C THR A 185 -15.31 10.49 0.04
N THR A 186 -15.51 9.19 0.20
CA THR A 186 -16.62 8.61 0.96
C THR A 186 -16.13 7.62 1.98
N GLY A 187 -16.93 7.45 3.02
CA GLY A 187 -16.73 6.49 4.10
C GLY A 187 -17.90 6.56 5.07
N GLY A 188 -17.90 5.69 6.07
CA GLY A 188 -18.94 5.65 7.09
C GLY A 188 -20.13 4.76 6.74
N ARG A 189 -20.94 4.49 7.76
CA ARG A 189 -22.10 3.60 7.67
C ARG A 189 -23.23 4.29 6.91
N LEU A 190 -24.00 3.51 6.15
CA LEU A 190 -25.22 4.01 5.48
C LEU A 190 -26.24 4.57 6.47
N ASP A 191 -26.27 4.02 7.69
CA ASP A 191 -27.20 4.41 8.75
C ASP A 191 -26.71 5.58 9.62
N GLY A 192 -25.53 6.14 9.31
CA GLY A 192 -24.92 7.25 10.06
C GLY A 192 -24.59 6.93 11.52
N GLN A 193 -24.73 5.67 11.95
CA GLN A 193 -24.42 5.29 13.32
C GLN A 193 -22.91 5.40 13.57
N PRO A 194 -22.49 5.63 14.83
CA PRO A 194 -21.08 5.54 15.19
C PRO A 194 -20.51 4.18 14.79
N ILE A 195 -19.28 4.18 14.29
CA ILE A 195 -18.54 2.94 14.10
C ILE A 195 -18.12 2.46 15.49
N THR A 196 -18.73 1.38 15.97
CA THR A 196 -18.34 0.74 17.23
C THR A 196 -16.89 0.29 17.12
N ALA A 197 -15.98 1.00 17.78
CA ALA A 197 -14.62 0.50 17.95
C ALA A 197 -14.69 -0.79 18.79
N LEU A 198 -13.86 -1.78 18.45
CA LEU A 198 -13.64 -2.90 19.36
C LEU A 198 -13.13 -2.31 20.68
N LEU A 199 -13.89 -2.53 21.75
CA LEU A 199 -13.41 -2.24 23.08
C LEU A 199 -12.11 -3.05 23.29
N GLN A 200 -11.14 -2.43 23.95
CA GLN A 200 -9.93 -3.15 24.35
C GLN A 200 -10.33 -4.42 25.12
N PRO A 201 -9.52 -5.50 25.11
CA PRO A 201 -9.82 -6.69 25.92
C PRO A 201 -10.14 -6.29 27.37
N GLY A 202 -11.38 -6.48 27.81
CA GLY A 202 -11.87 -6.10 29.15
C GLY A 202 -12.58 -4.74 29.27
N GLY A 203 -12.77 -3.98 28.19
CA GLY A 203 -13.61 -2.79 28.18
C GLY A 203 -15.10 -3.15 28.24
N LYS A 204 -15.86 -2.46 29.10
CA LYS A 204 -17.34 -2.46 29.07
C LYS A 204 -17.84 -1.38 28.12
#